data_AF-A0A6L3X582-F1
#
_entry.id   AF-A0A6L3X582-F1
#
_cell.length_a   1.000
_cell.length_b   1.000
_cell.length_c   1.000
_cell.angle_alpha   90.00
_cell.angle_beta   90.00
_cell.angle_gamma   90.00
#
_symmetry.space_group_name_H-M   'P 1'
#
loop_
_entity.id
_entity.type
_entity.pdbx_description
1 polymer ?
#
loop_
_entity_poly.entity_id
_entity_poly.type
_entity_poly.pdbx_seq_one_letter_code
_entity_poly.pdbx_strand_id
1 'polypeptide(L)'
;PALLRQPEPDRAAIRQLILNACHNMIRLLTHDDTLNLSKFISREQLSPTTAYQLVHDQVIAPMHSHLTRLIAAYTGRDASDTDTILHTHALLGEVLAFRLGRETILLRTGWTQFDEDKAAQISQVITCHVDLILQGLTQRSQKS
;
A
#
# COMPACT_ATOMS: atom_id res chain seq x y z
N PRO A 1 -12.78 -12.00 0.07
CA PRO A 1 -12.28 -13.28 -0.50
C PRO A 1 -12.55 -14.45 0.45
N ALA A 2 -12.73 -15.68 -0.08
CA ALA A 2 -13.01 -16.89 0.70
C ALA A 2 -11.94 -17.19 1.77
N LEU A 3 -10.70 -16.73 1.55
CA LEU A 3 -9.57 -16.79 2.47
C LEU A 3 -9.82 -16.12 3.83
N LEU A 4 -10.59 -15.02 3.88
CA LEU A 4 -10.90 -14.31 5.14
C LEU A 4 -12.01 -15.00 5.96
N ARG A 5 -12.61 -16.08 5.44
CA ARG A 5 -13.73 -16.80 6.07
C ARG A 5 -13.32 -18.17 6.62
N GLN A 6 -12.03 -18.52 6.55
CA GLN A 6 -11.51 -19.79 7.07
C GLN A 6 -11.31 -19.73 8.59
N PRO A 7 -11.46 -20.85 9.32
CA PRO A 7 -11.33 -20.89 10.78
C PRO A 7 -9.93 -20.50 11.27
N GLU A 8 -8.91 -20.76 10.45
CA GLU A 8 -7.56 -20.22 10.63
C GLU A 8 -7.15 -19.52 9.33
N PRO A 9 -6.78 -18.23 9.38
CA PRO A 9 -6.40 -17.50 8.17
C PRO A 9 -5.08 -18.04 7.61
N ASP A 10 -5.08 -18.43 6.33
CA ASP A 10 -3.86 -18.78 5.61
C ASP A 10 -2.97 -17.53 5.47
N ARG A 11 -2.08 -17.34 6.45
CA ARG A 11 -1.17 -16.19 6.53
C ARG A 11 -0.25 -16.10 5.33
N ALA A 12 0.18 -17.22 4.76
CA ALA A 12 1.03 -17.22 3.58
C ALA A 12 0.27 -16.66 2.37
N ALA A 13 -0.96 -17.13 2.12
CA ALA A 13 -1.80 -16.61 1.04
C ALA A 13 -2.18 -15.14 1.26
N ILE A 14 -2.52 -14.73 2.49
CA ILE A 14 -2.83 -13.33 2.81
C ILE A 14 -1.63 -12.43 2.56
N ARG A 15 -0.43 -12.83 3.01
CA ARG A 15 0.82 -12.12 2.72
C ARG A 15 1.02 -11.95 1.22
N GLN A 16 0.82 -13.00 0.43
CA GLN A 16 0.96 -12.91 -1.03
C GLN A 16 -0.05 -11.94 -1.64
N LEU A 17 -1.29 -11.87 -1.14
CA LEU A 17 -2.26 -10.87 -1.61
C LEU A 17 -1.82 -9.44 -1.30
N ILE A 18 -1.27 -9.19 -0.11
CA ILE A 18 -0.73 -7.88 0.28
C ILE A 18 0.43 -7.49 -0.64
N LEU A 19 1.39 -8.40 -0.85
CA LEU A 19 2.54 -8.14 -1.71
C LEU A 19 2.13 -7.91 -3.16
N ASN A 20 1.22 -8.71 -3.70
CA ASN A 20 0.70 -8.52 -5.06
C ASN A 20 0.03 -7.15 -5.23
N ALA A 21 -0.73 -6.69 -4.23
CA ALA A 21 -1.33 -5.36 -4.24
C ALA A 21 -0.25 -4.27 -4.25
N CYS A 22 0.76 -4.36 -3.37
CA CYS A 22 1.88 -3.43 -3.34
C CYS A 22 2.66 -3.41 -4.66
N HIS A 23 3.02 -4.57 -5.22
CA HIS A 23 3.76 -4.67 -6.48
C HIS A 23 2.98 -4.10 -7.67
N ASN A 24 1.68 -4.37 -7.74
CA ASN A 24 0.81 -3.80 -8.77
C ASN A 24 0.74 -2.27 -8.65
N MET A 25 0.65 -1.75 -7.43
CA MET A 25 0.71 -0.30 -7.19
C MET A 25 2.06 0.28 -7.59
N ILE A 26 3.18 -0.37 -7.24
CA ILE A 26 4.53 0.09 -7.62
C ILE A 26 4.67 0.15 -9.14
N ARG A 27 4.26 -0.90 -9.86
CA ARG A 27 4.28 -0.91 -11.33
C ARG A 27 3.44 0.24 -11.91
N LEU A 28 2.22 0.42 -11.43
CA LEU A 28 1.34 1.51 -11.87
C LEU A 28 1.96 2.89 -11.58
N LEU A 29 2.55 3.06 -10.40
CA LEU A 29 3.09 4.31 -9.88
C LEU A 29 4.55 4.57 -10.31
N THR A 30 5.17 3.68 -11.07
CA THR A 30 6.48 3.92 -11.69
C THR A 30 6.36 4.18 -13.19
N HIS A 31 5.22 3.87 -13.81
CA HIS A 31 4.95 4.15 -15.22
C HIS A 31 4.64 5.63 -15.49
N ASP A 32 5.29 6.26 -16.46
CA ASP A 32 5.14 7.70 -16.71
C ASP A 32 3.72 8.11 -17.17
N ASP A 33 3.00 7.23 -17.86
CA ASP A 33 1.60 7.47 -18.29
C ASP A 33 0.65 7.81 -17.15
N THR A 34 0.95 7.38 -15.91
CA THR A 34 0.11 7.66 -14.75
C THR A 34 0.44 8.99 -14.07
N LEU A 35 1.46 9.75 -14.55
CA LEU A 35 1.91 10.99 -13.90
C LEU A 35 0.83 12.06 -13.83
N ASN A 36 0.05 12.23 -14.89
CA ASN A 36 -1.04 13.21 -14.91
C ASN A 36 -2.15 12.83 -13.93
N LEU A 37 -2.48 11.54 -13.84
CA LEU A 37 -3.41 11.03 -12.83
C LEU A 37 -2.87 11.28 -11.42
N SER A 38 -1.58 11.00 -11.15
CA SER A 38 -0.98 11.28 -9.85
C SER A 38 -1.06 12.76 -9.47
N LYS A 39 -0.75 13.68 -10.40
CA LYS A 39 -0.87 15.13 -10.17
C LYS A 39 -2.30 15.54 -9.83
N PHE A 40 -3.28 15.02 -10.56
CA PHE A 40 -4.70 15.25 -10.30
C PHE A 40 -5.07 14.79 -8.88
N ILE A 41 -4.75 13.55 -8.54
CA ILE A 41 -5.07 12.98 -7.22
C ILE A 41 -4.38 13.73 -6.09
N SER A 42 -3.10 14.08 -6.23
CA SER A 42 -2.37 14.85 -5.22
C SER A 42 -2.99 16.22 -4.96
N ARG A 43 -3.41 16.92 -6.02
CA ARG A 43 -4.11 18.20 -5.88
C ARG A 43 -5.44 18.02 -5.15
N GLU A 44 -6.24 17.04 -5.56
CA GLU A 44 -7.53 16.73 -4.94
C GLU A 44 -7.39 16.28 -3.47
N GLN A 45 -6.29 15.64 -3.07
CA GLN A 45 -6.03 15.32 -1.66
C GLN A 45 -5.75 16.57 -0.80
N LEU A 46 -5.03 17.55 -1.34
CA LEU A 46 -4.65 18.77 -0.63
C LEU A 46 -5.77 19.83 -0.64
N SER A 47 -6.65 19.79 -1.64
CA SER A 47 -7.78 20.70 -1.78
C SER A 47 -8.97 19.96 -2.39
N PRO A 48 -9.69 19.17 -1.55
CA PRO A 48 -10.74 18.28 -2.05
C PRO A 48 -11.91 19.01 -2.69
N THR A 49 -12.36 18.46 -3.82
CA THR A 49 -13.63 18.82 -4.46
C THR A 49 -14.56 17.60 -4.54
N THR A 50 -15.74 17.75 -5.12
CA THR A 50 -16.64 16.62 -5.43
C THR A 50 -15.96 15.55 -6.28
N ALA A 51 -14.97 15.92 -7.09
CA ALA A 51 -14.20 14.95 -7.88
C ALA A 51 -13.40 14.00 -6.99
N TYR A 52 -12.78 14.50 -5.90
CA TYR A 52 -12.11 13.66 -4.92
C TYR A 52 -13.06 12.65 -4.29
N GLN A 53 -14.26 13.09 -3.89
CA GLN A 53 -15.26 12.22 -3.25
C GLN A 53 -15.62 11.03 -4.14
N LEU A 54 -15.80 11.27 -5.45
CA LEU A 54 -16.10 10.21 -6.42
C LEU A 54 -14.97 9.17 -6.51
N VAL A 55 -13.72 9.64 -6.62
CA VAL A 55 -12.53 8.77 -6.65
C VAL A 55 -12.37 8.02 -5.33
N HIS A 56 -12.59 8.71 -4.22
CA HIS A 56 -12.49 8.14 -2.89
C HIS A 56 -13.46 6.97 -2.75
N ASP A 57 -14.73 7.18 -3.05
CA ASP A 57 -15.78 6.17 -2.82
C ASP A 57 -15.67 4.98 -3.78
N GLN A 58 -15.26 5.21 -5.02
CA GLN A 58 -15.18 4.15 -6.03
C GLN A 58 -13.86 3.38 -6.01
N VAL A 59 -12.76 4.00 -5.58
CA VAL A 59 -11.42 3.42 -5.74
C VAL A 59 -10.66 3.36 -4.43
N ILE A 60 -10.43 4.52 -3.78
CA ILE A 60 -9.51 4.60 -2.64
C ILE A 60 -10.07 3.85 -1.43
N ALA A 61 -11.33 4.09 -1.05
CA ALA A 61 -11.94 3.46 0.11
C ALA A 61 -12.06 1.92 -0.06
N PRO A 62 -12.57 1.38 -1.18
CA PRO A 62 -12.61 -0.08 -1.38
C PRO A 62 -11.23 -0.74 -1.32
N MET A 63 -10.23 -0.15 -1.97
CA MET A 63 -8.85 -0.63 -1.95
C MET A 63 -8.26 -0.58 -0.54
N HIS A 64 -8.37 0.57 0.14
CA HIS A 64 -7.84 0.76 1.49
C HIS A 64 -8.49 -0.21 2.48
N SER A 65 -9.82 -0.26 2.53
CA SER A 65 -10.54 -1.19 3.39
C SER A 65 -10.20 -2.65 3.09
N HIS A 66 -9.94 -3.01 1.83
CA HIS A 66 -9.52 -4.36 1.49
C HIS A 66 -8.14 -4.69 2.08
N LEU A 67 -7.16 -3.79 1.93
CA LEU A 67 -5.82 -3.96 2.51
C LEU A 67 -5.87 -3.99 4.04
N THR A 68 -6.69 -3.13 4.67
CA THR A 68 -6.87 -3.14 6.14
C THR A 68 -7.37 -4.49 6.62
N ARG A 69 -8.35 -5.09 5.92
CA ARG A 69 -8.83 -6.45 6.26
C ARG A 69 -7.75 -7.53 6.09
N LEU A 70 -6.89 -7.43 5.09
CA LEU A 70 -5.79 -8.38 4.89
C LEU A 70 -4.75 -8.27 6.00
N ILE A 71 -4.34 -7.04 6.34
CA ILE A 71 -3.39 -6.78 7.43
C ILE A 71 -3.96 -7.28 8.75
N ALA A 72 -5.20 -6.89 9.06
CA ALA A 72 -5.92 -7.33 10.26
C ALA A 72 -5.92 -8.86 10.40
N ALA A 73 -6.32 -9.56 9.34
CA ALA A 73 -6.37 -11.02 9.33
C ALA A 73 -4.98 -11.67 9.48
N TYR A 74 -3.94 -11.09 8.87
CA TYR A 74 -2.57 -11.59 9.04
C TYR A 74 -2.10 -11.43 10.49
N THR A 75 -2.33 -10.26 11.07
CA THR A 75 -1.77 -9.87 12.37
C THR A 75 -2.62 -10.29 13.57
N GLY A 76 -3.84 -10.80 13.34
CA GLY A 76 -4.81 -11.13 14.39
C GLY A 76 -5.46 -9.91 15.04
N ARG A 77 -5.57 -8.79 14.30
CA ARG A 77 -6.12 -7.51 14.78
C ARG A 77 -7.55 -7.30 14.28
N ASP A 78 -8.27 -6.35 14.87
CA ASP A 78 -9.56 -5.88 14.35
C ASP A 78 -9.35 -4.92 13.17
N ALA A 79 -10.02 -5.17 12.06
CA ALA A 79 -9.96 -4.34 10.85
C ALA A 79 -10.72 -3.00 10.98
N SER A 80 -11.61 -2.88 11.96
CA SER A 80 -12.35 -1.66 12.28
C SER A 80 -11.62 -0.76 13.28
N ASP A 81 -10.58 -1.28 13.94
CA ASP A 81 -9.77 -0.51 14.86
C ASP A 81 -8.98 0.57 14.11
N THR A 82 -8.96 1.77 14.69
CA THR A 82 -8.28 2.94 14.13
C THR A 82 -6.78 2.66 14.00
N ASP A 83 -6.17 1.95 14.96
CA ASP A 83 -4.75 1.60 14.90
C ASP A 83 -4.42 0.73 13.68
N THR A 84 -5.27 -0.26 13.35
CA THR A 84 -5.10 -1.10 12.16
C THR A 84 -5.27 -0.31 10.86
N ILE A 85 -6.22 0.63 10.82
CA ILE A 85 -6.40 1.55 9.68
C ILE A 85 -5.16 2.42 9.49
N LEU A 86 -4.60 2.99 10.58
CA LEU A 86 -3.39 3.81 10.54
C LEU A 86 -2.16 3.01 10.09
N HIS A 87 -1.97 1.79 10.59
CA HIS A 87 -0.90 0.91 10.13
C HIS A 87 -1.01 0.59 8.64
N THR A 88 -2.23 0.34 8.15
CA THR A 88 -2.48 0.14 6.72
C THR A 88 -2.09 1.38 5.91
N HIS A 89 -2.52 2.56 6.37
CA HIS A 89 -2.26 3.82 5.69
C HIS A 89 -0.75 4.14 5.63
N ALA A 90 -0.02 3.91 6.72
CA ALA A 90 1.43 4.12 6.77
C ALA A 90 2.17 3.22 5.77
N LEU A 91 1.80 1.94 5.69
CA LEU A 91 2.37 0.98 4.73
C LEU A 91 2.08 1.40 3.28
N LEU A 92 0.86 1.85 2.99
CA LEU A 92 0.51 2.42 1.69
C LEU A 92 1.33 3.67 1.38
N GLY A 93 1.62 4.49 2.39
CA GLY A 93 2.46 5.67 2.29
C GLY A 93 3.87 5.36 1.77
N GLU A 94 4.45 4.22 2.15
CA GLU A 94 5.76 3.79 1.63
C GLU A 94 5.73 3.56 0.12
N VAL A 95 4.67 2.94 -0.40
CA VAL A 95 4.51 2.71 -1.84
C VAL A 95 4.28 4.04 -2.56
N LEU A 96 3.43 4.91 -2.02
CA LEU A 96 3.10 6.21 -2.59
C LEU A 96 4.30 7.17 -2.61
N ALA A 97 5.23 7.04 -1.65
CA ALA A 97 6.41 7.89 -1.54
C ALA A 97 7.27 7.88 -2.82
N PHE A 98 7.36 6.76 -3.53
CA PHE A 98 8.13 6.67 -4.78
C PHE A 98 7.55 7.48 -5.92
N ARG A 99 6.22 7.69 -5.94
CA ARG A 99 5.56 8.56 -6.93
C ARG A 99 5.57 10.01 -6.49
N LEU A 100 5.15 10.28 -5.25
CA LEU A 100 5.00 11.65 -4.75
C LEU A 100 6.36 12.32 -4.53
N GLY A 101 7.37 11.55 -4.14
CA GLY A 101 8.77 11.96 -4.00
C GLY A 101 9.65 11.56 -5.18
N ARG A 102 9.08 11.33 -6.38
CA ARG A 102 9.81 10.85 -7.58
C ARG A 102 11.10 11.63 -7.83
N GLU A 103 11.02 12.96 -7.87
CA GLU A 103 12.19 13.80 -8.17
C GLU A 103 13.30 13.62 -7.13
N THR A 104 12.92 13.60 -5.85
CA THR A 104 13.86 13.39 -4.75
C THR A 104 14.59 12.05 -4.87
N ILE A 105 13.87 10.95 -5.12
CA ILE A 105 14.50 9.63 -5.16
C ILE A 105 15.35 9.44 -6.42
N LEU A 106 14.93 9.97 -7.57
CA LEU A 106 15.72 9.92 -8.81
C LEU A 106 17.06 10.65 -8.64
N LEU A 107 17.05 11.87 -8.10
CA LEU A 107 18.28 12.62 -7.81
C LEU A 107 19.18 11.92 -6.78
N ARG A 108 18.60 11.33 -5.73
CA ARG A 108 19.36 10.66 -4.67
C ARG A 108 20.00 9.35 -5.13
N THR A 109 19.35 8.62 -6.03
CA THR A 109 19.83 7.35 -6.58
C THR A 109 20.71 7.52 -7.83
N GLY A 110 20.66 8.71 -8.45
CA GLY A 110 21.31 8.96 -9.74
C GLY A 110 20.56 8.35 -10.92
N TRP A 111 19.29 7.96 -10.74
CA TRP A 111 18.45 7.43 -11.82
C TRP A 111 17.88 8.56 -12.66
N THR A 112 17.85 8.37 -13.98
CA THR A 112 17.22 9.32 -14.91
C THR A 112 15.69 9.19 -14.90
N GLN A 113 15.19 7.96 -14.78
CA GLN A 113 13.77 7.64 -14.75
C GLN A 113 13.55 6.29 -14.06
N PHE A 114 12.29 5.95 -13.78
CA PHE A 114 11.93 4.58 -13.42
C PHE A 114 11.82 3.71 -14.68
N ASP A 115 12.19 2.43 -14.54
CA ASP A 115 12.02 1.36 -15.51
C ASP A 115 11.65 0.06 -14.77
N GLU A 116 11.48 -1.04 -15.49
CA GLU A 116 11.09 -2.33 -14.92
C GLU A 116 12.07 -2.82 -13.85
N ASP A 117 13.38 -2.66 -14.09
CA ASP A 117 14.43 -3.06 -13.15
C ASP A 117 14.34 -2.25 -11.85
N LYS A 118 14.16 -0.93 -11.95
CA LYS A 118 14.01 -0.05 -10.78
C LYS A 118 12.70 -0.33 -10.04
N ALA A 119 11.62 -0.60 -10.75
CA ALA A 119 10.34 -1.00 -10.14
C ALA A 119 10.47 -2.33 -9.39
N ALA A 120 11.24 -3.29 -9.92
CA ALA A 120 11.55 -4.54 -9.23
C ALA A 120 12.40 -4.31 -7.98
N GLN A 121 13.42 -3.43 -8.04
CA GLN A 121 14.22 -3.06 -6.87
C GLN A 121 13.37 -2.41 -5.76
N ILE A 122 12.49 -1.47 -6.12
CA ILE A 122 11.54 -0.85 -5.19
C ILE A 122 10.62 -1.92 -4.58
N SER A 123 10.11 -2.84 -5.41
CA SER A 123 9.26 -3.95 -4.95
C SER A 123 9.96 -4.85 -3.94
N GLN A 124 11.26 -5.08 -4.09
CA GLN A 124 12.04 -5.85 -3.13
C GLN A 124 12.18 -5.13 -1.77
N VAL A 125 12.42 -3.81 -1.79
CA VAL A 125 12.46 -2.99 -0.57
C VAL A 125 11.11 -3.02 0.15
N ILE A 126 10.02 -2.76 -0.58
CA ILE A 126 8.66 -2.79 -0.02
C ILE A 126 8.32 -4.18 0.52
N THR A 127 8.72 -5.27 -0.15
CA THR A 127 8.52 -6.63 0.35
C THR A 127 9.18 -6.83 1.72
N CYS A 128 10.42 -6.38 1.87
CA CYS A 128 11.13 -6.44 3.15
C CYS A 128 10.38 -5.68 4.26
N HIS A 129 9.96 -4.45 3.97
CA HIS A 129 9.27 -3.61 4.95
C HIS A 129 7.90 -4.19 5.34
N VAL A 130 7.12 -4.67 4.36
CA VAL A 130 5.85 -5.36 4.60
C VAL A 130 6.07 -6.55 5.54
N ASP A 131 7.09 -7.37 5.31
CA ASP A 131 7.38 -8.53 6.17
C ASP A 131 7.70 -8.13 7.60
N LEU A 132 8.59 -7.14 7.77
CA LEU A 132 8.98 -6.64 9.08
C LEU A 132 7.80 -6.05 9.84
N ILE A 133 6.97 -5.25 9.17
CA ILE A 133 5.77 -4.64 9.76
C ILE A 133 4.77 -5.72 10.16
N LEU A 134 4.43 -6.63 9.25
CA LEU A 134 3.46 -7.69 9.52
C LEU A 134 3.90 -8.58 10.69
N GLN A 135 5.17 -8.97 10.74
CA GLN A 135 5.73 -9.73 11.86
C GLN A 135 5.70 -8.93 13.16
N GLY A 136 6.14 -7.67 13.14
CA GLY A 136 6.16 -6.81 14.33
C GLY A 136 4.77 -6.55 14.90
N LEU A 137 3.78 -6.31 14.05
CA LEU A 137 2.39 -6.11 14.45
C LEU A 137 1.76 -7.38 15.03
N THR A 138 2.09 -8.55 14.47
CA THR A 138 1.62 -9.86 14.97
C THR A 138 2.15 -10.11 16.38
N GLN A 139 3.45 -9.89 16.60
CA GLN A 139 4.08 -10.07 17.92
C GLN A 139 3.50 -9.13 18.98
N ARG A 140 3.14 -7.89 18.61
CA ARG A 140 2.50 -6.94 19.53
C ARG A 140 1.06 -7.33 19.85
N SER A 141 0.31 -7.82 18.87
CA SER A 141 -1.08 -8.27 19.07
C SER A 141 -1.20 -9.48 20.00
N GLN A 142 -0.16 -10.31 20.10
CA GLN A 142 -0.11 -11.45 21.02
C GLN A 142 0.24 -11.07 22.46
N LYS A 143 0.72 -9.84 22.69
CA LYS A 143 1.14 -9.33 24.02
C LYS A 143 0.08 -8.46 24.69
N SER A 144 -1.00 -8.11 23.97
CA SER A 144 -2.16 -7.37 24.46
C SER A 144 -3.29 -8.33 24.76
#